data_AF-A0A819WT88-F1
#
_entry.id   AF-A0A819WT88-F1
#
_cell.length_a   1.000
_cell.length_b   1.000
_cell.length_c   1.000
_cell.angle_alpha   90.00
_cell.angle_beta   90.00
_cell.angle_gamma   90.00
#
_symmetry.space_group_name_H-M   'P 1'
#
loop_
_entity.id
_entity.type
_entity.pdbx_description
1 polymer ?
#
loop_
_entity_poly.entity_id
_entity_poly.type
_entity_poly.pdbx_seq_one_letter_code
_entity_poly.pdbx_strand_id
1 'polypeptide(L)'
;MCWSVKVVDEYEWKYDNHVPLVLNENLIIYELHIGDFEDKIANVTAKVDYLVKLDVIAVEIMPINEFLGHIGWGYTPRYHFAIQSTYGTTADMKEILDTFNWNRI
;
A
#
# COMPACT_ATOMS: atom_id res chain seq x y z
N MET A 1 -15.80 13.78 14.74
CA MET A 1 -16.16 12.62 15.59
C MET A 1 -15.31 11.45 15.13
N CYS A 2 -14.62 10.74 16.02
CA CYS A 2 -13.77 9.60 15.65
C CYS A 2 -14.41 8.33 16.20
N TRP A 3 -14.61 7.35 15.34
CA TRP A 3 -15.23 6.06 15.65
C TRP A 3 -14.42 4.96 14.95
N SER A 4 -14.34 3.79 15.55
CA SER A 4 -13.65 2.64 14.97
C SER A 4 -14.64 1.60 14.45
N VAL A 5 -14.23 0.85 13.44
CA VAL A 5 -14.99 -0.25 12.86
C VAL A 5 -14.34 -1.56 13.33
N LYS A 6 -15.15 -2.58 13.64
CA LYS A 6 -14.63 -3.95 13.79
C LYS A 6 -14.23 -4.48 12.41
N VAL A 7 -12.94 -4.76 12.23
CA VAL A 7 -12.43 -5.43 11.03
C VAL A 7 -12.30 -6.92 11.34
N VAL A 8 -12.89 -7.76 10.49
CA VAL A 8 -12.68 -9.23 10.49
C VAL A 8 -11.87 -9.55 9.24
N ASP A 9 -10.86 -10.39 9.39
CA ASP A 9 -10.00 -10.78 8.28
C ASP A 9 -10.62 -11.96 7.52
N GLU A 10 -11.19 -11.66 6.35
CA GLU A 10 -11.80 -12.63 5.44
C GLU A 10 -11.08 -12.66 4.08
N TYR A 11 -9.90 -12.03 3.98
CA TYR A 11 -9.19 -11.92 2.71
C TYR A 11 -8.47 -13.23 2.38
N GLU A 12 -8.81 -13.83 1.24
CA GLU A 12 -8.10 -14.99 0.69
C GLU A 12 -6.96 -14.52 -0.23
N TRP A 13 -5.71 -14.77 0.21
CA TRP A 13 -4.51 -14.46 -0.56
C TRP A 13 -4.44 -15.32 -1.82
N LYS A 14 -4.19 -14.68 -2.97
CA LYS A 14 -4.19 -15.35 -4.28
C LYS A 14 -2.81 -15.87 -4.66
N TYR A 15 -1.76 -15.20 -4.19
CA TYR A 15 -0.39 -15.45 -4.62
C TYR A 15 0.51 -15.71 -3.41
N ASP A 16 0.72 -16.98 -3.07
CA ASP A 16 1.56 -17.43 -1.94
C ASP A 16 2.94 -17.95 -2.40
N ASN A 17 3.33 -17.65 -3.63
CA ASN A 17 4.65 -17.94 -4.14
C ASN A 17 5.65 -16.91 -3.60
N HIS A 18 5.97 -17.01 -2.31
CA HIS A 18 6.95 -16.18 -1.62
C HIS A 18 8.31 -16.20 -2.34
N VAL A 19 8.56 -15.19 -3.16
CA VAL A 19 9.89 -14.87 -3.68
C VAL A 19 10.40 -13.70 -2.85
N PRO A 20 11.39 -13.89 -1.98
CA PRO A 20 11.94 -12.79 -1.19
C PRO A 20 12.56 -11.75 -2.13
N LEU A 21 12.42 -10.47 -1.77
CA LEU A 21 13.13 -9.38 -2.45
C LEU A 21 14.64 -9.68 -2.42
N VAL A 22 15.27 -9.57 -3.59
CA VAL A 22 16.71 -9.76 -3.70
C VAL A 22 17.39 -8.48 -3.25
N LEU A 23 17.80 -8.45 -1.98
CA LEU A 23 18.53 -7.34 -1.37
C LEU A 23 19.98 -7.35 -1.88
N ASN A 24 20.20 -6.73 -3.03
CA ASN A 24 21.52 -6.56 -3.63
C ASN A 24 21.69 -5.14 -4.20
N GLU A 25 22.81 -4.91 -4.86
CA GLU A 25 23.16 -3.64 -5.49
C GLU A 25 22.23 -3.21 -6.65
N ASN A 26 21.35 -4.10 -7.11
CA ASN A 26 20.34 -3.77 -8.13
C ASN A 26 19.00 -3.35 -7.51
N LEU A 27 18.87 -3.21 -6.19
CA LEU A 27 17.61 -2.80 -5.57
C LEU A 27 17.23 -1.37 -5.97
N ILE A 28 16.17 -1.24 -6.78
CA ILE A 28 15.56 0.04 -7.15
C ILE A 28 14.27 0.20 -6.37
N ILE A 29 14.28 1.12 -5.40
CA ILE A 29 13.14 1.43 -4.54
C ILE A 29 12.41 2.65 -5.09
N TYR A 30 11.08 2.55 -5.20
CA TYR A 30 10.20 3.67 -5.54
C TYR A 30 9.36 4.05 -4.32
N GLU A 31 9.65 5.23 -3.73
CA GLU A 31 8.83 5.78 -2.64
C GLU A 31 7.53 6.35 -3.21
N LEU A 32 6.39 5.89 -2.68
CA LEU A 32 5.05 6.22 -3.16
C LEU A 32 4.18 6.78 -2.03
N HIS A 33 3.63 7.97 -2.26
CA HIS A 33 2.54 8.53 -1.45
C HIS A 33 1.19 8.23 -2.12
N ILE A 34 0.31 7.48 -1.44
CA ILE A 34 -0.99 7.07 -2.03
C ILE A 34 -1.87 8.29 -2.32
N GLY A 35 -1.87 9.29 -1.43
CA GLY A 35 -2.71 10.48 -1.58
C GLY A 35 -2.37 11.27 -2.83
N ASP A 36 -1.09 11.58 -3.06
CA ASP A 36 -0.67 12.39 -4.19
C ASP A 36 -0.60 11.59 -5.51
N PHE A 37 -0.40 10.27 -5.44
CA PHE A 37 -0.31 9.43 -6.65
C PHE A 37 -1.68 9.20 -7.29
N GLU A 38 -2.67 8.68 -6.54
CA GLU A 38 -3.97 8.32 -7.11
C GLU A 38 -5.15 8.42 -6.10
N ASP A 39 -4.99 9.18 -5.00
CA ASP A 39 -5.92 9.37 -3.87
C ASP A 39 -6.30 8.12 -3.07
N LYS A 40 -6.44 6.96 -3.73
CA LYS A 40 -6.96 5.71 -3.19
C LYS A 40 -6.10 4.51 -3.58
N ILE A 41 -5.99 3.55 -2.66
CA ILE A 41 -5.21 2.32 -2.85
C ILE A 41 -5.70 1.51 -4.08
N ALA A 42 -7.01 1.41 -4.27
CA ALA A 42 -7.58 0.71 -5.43
C ALA A 42 -7.14 1.31 -6.77
N ASN A 43 -6.96 2.63 -6.84
CA ASN A 43 -6.50 3.31 -8.04
C ASN A 43 -4.99 3.09 -8.26
N VAL A 44 -4.19 3.07 -7.19
CA VAL A 44 -2.76 2.68 -7.26
C VAL A 44 -2.63 1.26 -7.81
N THR A 45 -3.50 0.34 -7.36
CA THR A 45 -3.54 -1.05 -7.84
C THR A 45 -3.77 -1.11 -9.36
N ALA A 46 -4.61 -0.24 -9.91
CA ALA A 46 -4.83 -0.14 -11.35
C ALA A 46 -3.63 0.44 -12.14
N LYS A 47 -2.65 1.05 -11.44
CA LYS A 47 -1.44 1.64 -12.02
C LYS A 47 -0.18 0.82 -11.77
N VAL A 48 -0.28 -0.41 -11.26
CA VAL A 48 0.89 -1.29 -11.05
C VAL A 48 1.68 -1.50 -12.33
N ASP A 49 1.01 -1.59 -13.49
CA ASP A 49 1.64 -1.67 -14.80
C ASP A 49 2.63 -0.52 -15.09
N TYR A 50 2.40 0.67 -14.53
CA TYR A 50 3.33 1.80 -14.66
C TYR A 50 4.61 1.55 -13.86
N LEU A 51 4.50 1.05 -12.63
CA LEU A 51 5.64 0.74 -11.78
C LEU A 51 6.49 -0.40 -12.38
N VAL A 52 5.83 -1.44 -12.88
CA VAL A 52 6.51 -2.53 -13.59
C VAL A 52 7.25 -2.02 -14.84
N LYS A 53 6.66 -1.10 -15.60
CA LYS A 53 7.32 -0.47 -16.77
C LYS A 53 8.51 0.41 -16.41
N LEU A 54 8.53 0.97 -15.20
CA LEU A 54 9.67 1.73 -14.69
C LEU A 54 10.84 0.84 -14.26
N ASP A 55 10.65 -0.48 -14.21
CA ASP A 55 11.65 -1.47 -13.78
C ASP A 55 12.08 -1.27 -12.31
N VAL A 56 11.12 -0.87 -11.45
CA VAL A 56 11.33 -0.81 -10.00
C VAL A 56 11.23 -2.21 -9.41
N ILE A 57 12.00 -2.49 -8.37
CA ILE A 57 12.08 -3.82 -7.74
C ILE A 57 11.41 -3.84 -6.37
N ALA A 58 11.28 -2.67 -5.73
CA ALA A 58 10.58 -2.53 -4.47
C ALA A 58 9.78 -1.23 -4.45
N VAL A 59 8.56 -1.28 -3.94
CA VAL A 59 7.75 -0.09 -3.65
C VAL A 59 7.80 0.21 -2.16
N GLU A 60 8.23 1.41 -1.79
CA GLU A 60 8.18 1.92 -0.43
C GLU A 60 6.93 2.81 -0.28
N ILE A 61 5.91 2.32 0.42
CA ILE A 61 4.70 3.09 0.66
C ILE A 61 4.92 4.00 1.86
N MET A 62 4.71 5.31 1.68
CA MET A 62 4.70 6.28 2.77
C MET A 62 3.68 5.91 3.87
N PRO A 63 3.81 6.41 5.12
CA PRO A 63 3.00 5.94 6.24
C PRO A 63 1.49 5.99 5.97
N ILE A 64 0.86 4.81 6.05
CA ILE A 64 -0.58 4.61 5.77
C ILE A 64 -1.46 4.69 7.01
N ASN A 65 -0.88 4.94 8.18
CA ASN A 65 -1.58 4.94 9.46
C ASN A 65 -2.57 6.12 9.54
N GLU A 66 -3.68 5.94 10.24
CA GLU A 66 -4.70 6.99 10.38
C GLU A 66 -4.16 8.23 11.12
N PHE A 67 -4.38 9.41 10.52
CA PHE A 67 -3.92 10.72 11.01
C PHE A 67 -5.07 11.75 11.12
N LEU A 68 -4.76 13.01 11.46
CA LEU A 68 -5.74 14.10 11.48
C LEU A 68 -5.96 14.65 10.06
N GLY A 69 -7.20 14.60 9.56
CA GLY A 69 -7.58 15.27 8.31
C GLY A 69 -7.47 14.36 7.09
N HIS A 70 -7.46 14.97 5.90
CA HIS A 70 -7.54 14.27 4.62
C HIS A 70 -6.24 14.30 3.82
N ILE A 71 -5.36 15.27 4.10
CA ILE A 71 -4.12 15.50 3.37
C ILE A 71 -2.99 15.56 4.39
N GLY A 72 -1.98 14.75 4.17
CA GLY A 72 -0.80 14.66 5.02
C GLY A 72 0.12 13.55 4.53
N TRP A 73 1.39 13.65 4.89
CA TRP A 73 2.41 12.65 4.55
C TRP A 73 2.36 11.40 5.45
N GLY A 74 1.45 11.34 6.43
CA GLY A 74 1.25 10.19 7.31
C GLY A 74 2.17 10.09 8.53
N TYR A 75 3.22 10.93 8.63
CA TYR A 75 4.16 10.94 9.76
C TYR A 75 3.58 11.43 11.11
N THR A 76 2.30 11.80 11.16
CA THR A 76 1.59 12.20 12.37
C THR A 76 0.47 11.21 12.73
N PRO A 77 0.80 9.92 12.96
CA PRO A 77 -0.20 8.89 13.20
C PRO A 77 -0.92 9.14 14.53
N ARG A 78 -2.22 8.86 14.55
CA ARG A 78 -3.00 8.75 15.79
C ARG A 78 -3.39 7.32 16.09
N TYR A 79 -3.59 6.49 15.07
CA TYR A 79 -3.91 5.09 15.25
C TYR A 79 -2.96 4.23 14.41
N HIS A 80 -2.04 3.54 15.08
CA HIS A 80 -0.99 2.76 14.43
C HIS A 80 -1.50 1.49 13.72
N PHE A 81 -2.67 0.98 14.08
CA PHE A 81 -3.24 -0.23 13.47
C PHE A 81 -4.41 0.05 12.53
N ALA A 82 -4.80 1.31 12.39
CA ALA A 82 -5.83 1.70 11.44
C ALA A 82 -5.16 2.30 10.21
N ILE A 83 -5.61 1.85 9.03
CA ILE A 83 -5.26 2.49 7.78
C ILE A 83 -6.05 3.79 7.70
N GLN A 84 -5.43 4.82 7.10
CA GLN A 84 -6.06 6.08 6.82
C GLN A 84 -7.33 5.88 5.99
N SER A 85 -8.47 6.22 6.60
CA SER A 85 -9.82 6.01 6.09
C SER A 85 -10.09 6.67 4.73
N THR A 86 -9.34 7.71 4.37
CA THR A 86 -9.43 8.36 3.05
C THR A 86 -8.78 7.55 1.92
N TYR A 87 -7.75 6.76 2.22
CA TYR A 87 -7.03 5.98 1.22
C TYR A 87 -7.77 4.70 0.80
N GLY A 88 -8.55 4.12 1.72
CA GLY A 88 -9.34 2.92 1.45
C GLY A 88 -9.51 2.04 2.68
N THR A 89 -9.77 0.77 2.41
CA THR A 89 -10.01 -0.27 3.40
C THR A 89 -8.78 -1.16 3.60
N THR A 90 -8.82 -1.98 4.65
CA THR A 90 -7.83 -3.04 4.87
C THR A 90 -7.82 -4.10 3.77
N ALA A 91 -8.95 -4.32 3.09
CA ALA A 91 -9.04 -5.24 1.95
C ALA A 91 -8.30 -4.66 0.73
N ASP A 92 -8.48 -3.38 0.43
CA ASP A 92 -7.77 -2.70 -0.67
C ASP A 92 -6.25 -2.77 -0.46
N MET A 93 -5.79 -2.59 0.79
CA MET A 93 -4.37 -2.72 1.14
C MET A 93 -3.84 -4.14 0.94
N LYS A 94 -4.63 -5.17 1.16
CA LYS A 94 -4.21 -6.55 0.91
C LYS A 94 -4.16 -6.84 -0.58
N GLU A 95 -5.13 -6.34 -1.34
CA GLU A 95 -5.17 -6.52 -2.79
C GLU A 95 -3.99 -5.88 -3.52
N ILE A 96 -3.58 -4.66 -3.12
CA ILE A 96 -2.40 -4.04 -3.72
C ILE A 96 -1.12 -4.84 -3.41
N LEU A 97 -0.97 -5.36 -2.18
CA LEU A 97 0.17 -6.19 -1.79
C LEU A 97 0.19 -7.52 -2.57
N ASP A 98 -0.96 -8.15 -2.74
CA ASP A 98 -1.09 -9.36 -3.57
C ASP A 98 -0.69 -9.08 -5.03
N THR A 99 -1.09 -7.91 -5.53
CA THR A 99 -0.77 -7.47 -6.89
C THR A 99 0.72 -7.16 -7.06
N PHE A 100 1.35 -6.53 -6.07
CA PHE A 100 2.80 -6.31 -6.06
C PHE A 100 3.57 -7.64 -6.02
N ASN A 101 3.16 -8.57 -5.16
CA ASN A 101 3.76 -9.89 -5.08
C ASN A 101 3.67 -10.64 -6.42
N TRP A 102 2.51 -10.59 -7.08
CA TRP A 102 2.34 -11.18 -8.41
C TRP A 102 3.28 -10.58 -9.47
N ASN A 103 3.46 -9.25 -9.44
CA ASN A 103 4.31 -8.52 -10.39
C ASN A 103 5.80 -8.51 -10.01
N ARG A 104 6.16 -9.05 -8.85
CA ARG A 104 7.53 -9.13 -8.31
C ARG A 104 8.17 -7.76 -8.07
N ILE A 105 7.39 -6.82 -7.53
CA ILE A 105 7.83 -5.47 -7.13
C ILE A 105 7.42 -5.13 -5.69
#